data_AF-A0A3B0MQH3-F1
#
_entry.id   AF-A0A3B0MQH3-F1
#
_cell.length_a   1.000
_cell.length_b   1.000
_cell.length_c   1.000
_cell.angle_alpha   90.00
_cell.angle_beta   90.00
_cell.angle_gamma   90.00
#
_symmetry.space_group_name_H-M   'P 1'
#
loop_
_entity.id
_entity.type
_entity.pdbx_description
1 polymer ?
#
loop_
_entity_poly.entity_id
_entity_poly.type
_entity_poly.pdbx_seq_one_letter_code
_entity_poly.pdbx_strand_id
1 'polypeptide(L)'
;MKYSTEITTVRQKLANLNAPPKPLEHTVYEEREAIFGRHGLFKQRCRRLVIHGKGIETRSECPACLSEKLSQLEQAEAEQEKHRKRSKLKMLMDNLNLPERFANVTLDNYEAVNPDAARYLKFCHAYATHWPERLKQGGGLVMCGKPGTGKNHLALSIAKHVINEHQNSALFTTVLRIAREFKSTWSKNAECSEAEVIKRYTQPDLLIIDEVGVQFGSDTEKLILFEVINTRYESMKLFYIIILS
;
A
#
# COMPACT_ATOMS: atom_id res chain seq x y z
N MET A 1 3.15 -9.82 -10.90
CA MET A 1 2.29 -10.42 -11.96
C MET A 1 2.97 -11.56 -12.69
N LYS A 2 4.27 -11.50 -13.05
CA LYS A 2 4.94 -12.62 -13.75
C LYS A 2 4.97 -13.93 -12.94
N TYR A 3 5.33 -13.90 -11.65
CA TYR A 3 5.42 -15.12 -10.83
C TYR A 3 4.06 -15.75 -10.51
N SER A 4 3.07 -14.99 -10.06
CA SER A 4 1.70 -15.49 -9.81
C SER A 4 1.10 -16.34 -10.94
N THR A 5 1.22 -15.91 -12.21
CA THR A 5 0.71 -16.68 -13.36
C THR A 5 1.49 -17.98 -13.57
N GLU A 6 2.82 -17.92 -13.42
CA GLU A 6 3.69 -19.09 -13.57
C GLU A 6 3.48 -20.10 -12.43
N ILE A 7 3.37 -19.64 -11.19
CA ILE A 7 3.03 -20.45 -10.00
C ILE A 7 1.70 -21.18 -10.22
N THR A 8 0.67 -20.47 -10.69
CA THR A 8 -0.64 -21.06 -10.98
C THR A 8 -0.53 -22.13 -12.06
N THR A 9 0.26 -21.88 -13.10
CA THR A 9 0.51 -22.83 -14.19
C THR A 9 1.21 -24.10 -13.68
N VAL A 10 2.26 -23.94 -12.87
CA VAL A 10 3.02 -25.08 -12.31
C VAL A 10 2.16 -25.88 -11.32
N ARG A 11 1.38 -25.22 -10.46
CA ARG A 11 0.40 -25.87 -9.57
C ARG A 11 -0.62 -26.68 -10.36
N GLN A 12 -1.16 -26.13 -11.45
CA GLN A 12 -2.09 -26.85 -12.31
C GLN A 12 -1.44 -28.08 -12.97
N LYS A 13 -0.18 -27.98 -13.43
CA LYS A 13 0.56 -29.12 -13.98
C LYS A 13 0.75 -30.23 -12.94
N LEU A 14 1.15 -29.88 -11.72
CA LEU A 14 1.28 -30.83 -10.61
C LEU A 14 -0.07 -31.48 -10.25
N ALA A 15 -1.15 -30.69 -10.18
CA ALA A 15 -2.49 -31.22 -9.93
C ALA A 15 -2.95 -32.19 -11.03
N ASN A 16 -2.70 -31.87 -12.30
CA ASN A 16 -3.02 -32.75 -13.44
C ASN A 16 -2.20 -34.05 -13.43
N LEU A 17 -0.96 -34.00 -12.92
CA LEU A 17 -0.11 -35.18 -12.74
C LEU A 17 -0.60 -36.10 -11.62
N ASN A 18 -1.18 -35.53 -10.57
CA ASN A 18 -1.70 -36.30 -9.43
C ASN A 18 -3.14 -36.82 -9.65
N ALA A 19 -3.91 -36.18 -10.55
CA ALA A 19 -5.24 -36.65 -10.95
C ALA A 19 -5.14 -37.75 -12.03
N PRO A 20 -6.15 -38.63 -12.20
CA PRO A 20 -6.20 -39.54 -13.35
C PRO A 20 -6.27 -38.76 -14.68
N PRO A 21 -5.70 -39.30 -15.78
CA PRO A 21 -5.74 -38.64 -17.08
C PRO A 21 -7.18 -38.47 -17.55
N LYS A 22 -7.51 -37.28 -18.06
CA LYS A 22 -8.84 -37.01 -18.61
C LYS A 22 -9.05 -37.84 -19.88
N PRO A 23 -10.19 -38.53 -20.03
CA PRO A 23 -10.49 -39.28 -21.24
C PRO A 23 -10.63 -38.31 -22.42
N LEU A 24 -9.91 -38.59 -23.50
CA LEU A 24 -9.96 -37.82 -24.75
C LEU A 24 -10.13 -38.82 -25.90
N GLU A 25 -10.99 -38.50 -26.86
CA GLU A 25 -11.19 -39.35 -28.03
C GLU A 25 -9.89 -39.51 -28.84
N HIS A 26 -9.71 -40.68 -29.45
CA HIS A 26 -8.53 -41.03 -30.26
C HIS A 26 -7.18 -40.88 -29.53
N THR A 27 -7.19 -40.97 -28.20
CA THR A 27 -6.02 -40.79 -27.36
C THR A 27 -5.69 -42.07 -26.58
N VAL A 28 -4.42 -42.48 -26.62
CA VAL A 28 -3.89 -43.58 -25.78
C VAL A 28 -2.97 -42.97 -24.72
N TYR A 29 -3.19 -43.36 -23.46
CA TYR A 29 -2.33 -43.00 -22.33
C TYR A 29 -1.50 -44.19 -21.89
N GLU A 30 -0.20 -43.99 -21.76
CA GLU A 30 0.75 -44.99 -21.25
C GLU A 30 1.59 -44.36 -20.13
N GLU A 31 1.89 -45.12 -19.08
CA GLU A 31 2.89 -44.75 -18.08
C GLU A 31 4.19 -45.51 -18.35
N ARG A 32 5.30 -44.78 -18.42
CA ARG A 32 6.64 -45.35 -18.63
C ARG A 32 7.59 -44.83 -17.56
N GLU A 33 8.56 -45.63 -17.17
CA GLU A 33 9.66 -45.14 -16.34
C GLU A 33 10.57 -44.24 -17.18
N ALA A 34 10.84 -43.05 -16.66
CA ALA A 34 11.77 -42.11 -17.25
C ALA A 34 12.76 -41.63 -16.19
N ILE A 35 13.97 -41.30 -16.61
CA ILE A 35 14.99 -40.68 -15.76
C ILE A 35 15.08 -39.21 -16.18
N PHE A 36 14.97 -38.30 -15.22
CA PHE A 36 15.14 -36.88 -15.51
C PHE A 36 16.08 -36.20 -14.52
N GLY A 37 17.26 -35.83 -15.01
CA GLY A 37 18.23 -34.99 -14.31
C GLY A 37 18.54 -35.46 -12.89
N ARG A 38 18.37 -34.56 -11.92
CA ARG A 38 18.76 -34.74 -10.51
C ARG A 38 17.77 -35.55 -9.66
N HIS A 39 16.59 -35.89 -10.18
CA HIS A 39 15.51 -36.52 -9.40
C HIS A 39 15.33 -38.02 -9.65
N GLY A 40 16.18 -38.63 -10.50
CA GLY A 40 16.18 -40.07 -10.74
C GLY A 40 14.96 -40.58 -11.53
N LEU A 41 14.58 -41.83 -11.26
CA LEU A 41 13.47 -42.53 -11.92
C LEU A 41 12.12 -41.99 -11.44
N PHE A 42 11.22 -41.70 -12.40
CA PHE A 42 9.84 -41.35 -12.11
C PHE A 42 8.89 -41.94 -13.15
N LYS A 43 7.61 -42.09 -12.78
CA LYS A 43 6.55 -42.50 -13.70
C LYS A 43 6.16 -41.31 -14.58
N GLN A 44 6.49 -41.38 -15.87
CA GLN A 44 6.15 -40.39 -16.86
C GLN A 44 4.88 -40.81 -17.60
N ARG A 45 3.92 -39.88 -17.70
CA ARG A 45 2.71 -40.08 -18.50
C ARG A 45 2.98 -39.66 -19.94
N CYS A 46 2.75 -40.58 -20.86
CA CYS A 46 2.85 -40.38 -22.29
C CYS A 46 1.46 -40.44 -22.89
N ARG A 47 1.07 -39.39 -23.61
CA ARG A 47 -0.19 -39.29 -24.32
C ARG A 47 0.09 -39.28 -25.81
N ARG A 48 -0.45 -40.27 -26.53
CA ARG A 48 -0.37 -40.36 -27.98
C ARG A 48 -1.73 -40.06 -28.60
N LEU A 49 -1.77 -39.07 -29.49
CA LEU A 49 -2.95 -38.67 -30.24
C LEU A 49 -2.70 -38.96 -31.72
N VAL A 50 -3.63 -39.65 -32.39
CA VAL A 50 -3.52 -39.98 -33.81
C VAL A 50 -4.55 -39.17 -34.59
N ILE A 51 -4.07 -38.24 -35.43
CA ILE A 51 -4.92 -37.39 -36.28
C ILE A 51 -4.47 -37.57 -37.72
N HIS A 52 -5.37 -37.97 -38.62
CA HIS A 52 -5.12 -38.10 -40.06
C HIS A 52 -3.83 -38.90 -40.38
N GLY A 53 -3.59 -40.01 -39.68
CA GLY A 53 -2.42 -40.87 -39.86
C GLY A 53 -1.10 -40.35 -39.29
N LYS A 54 -1.07 -39.15 -38.68
CA LYS A 54 0.11 -38.61 -37.97
C LYS A 54 -0.10 -38.73 -36.45
N GLY A 55 0.84 -39.36 -35.76
CA GLY A 55 0.84 -39.49 -34.30
C GLY A 55 1.60 -38.35 -33.63
N ILE A 56 0.96 -37.64 -32.71
CA ILE A 56 1.61 -36.66 -31.82
C ILE A 56 1.74 -37.30 -30.44
N GLU A 57 2.96 -37.41 -29.93
CA GLU A 57 3.24 -37.86 -28.57
C GLU A 57 3.58 -36.67 -27.68
N THR A 58 2.90 -36.58 -26.53
CA THR A 58 3.16 -35.56 -25.51
C THR A 58 3.54 -36.26 -24.21
N ARG A 59 4.59 -35.78 -23.54
CA ARG A 59 5.14 -36.39 -22.33
C ARG A 59 4.99 -35.43 -21.16
N SER A 60 4.66 -35.98 -20.00
CA SER A 60 4.56 -35.18 -18.78
C SER A 60 5.95 -34.81 -18.25
N GLU A 61 6.04 -33.63 -17.63
CA GLU A 61 7.24 -33.20 -16.90
C GLU A 61 7.43 -34.03 -15.62
N CYS A 62 8.65 -34.02 -15.08
CA CYS A 62 8.97 -34.68 -13.82
C CYS A 62 8.27 -33.97 -12.64
N PRO A 63 7.46 -34.66 -11.82
CA PRO A 63 6.77 -34.06 -10.67
C PRO A 63 7.75 -33.42 -9.67
N ALA A 64 8.89 -34.05 -9.39
CA ALA A 64 9.90 -33.50 -8.49
C ALA A 64 10.51 -32.20 -9.02
N CYS A 65 10.83 -32.12 -10.31
CA CYS A 65 11.28 -30.88 -10.95
C CYS A 65 10.23 -29.77 -10.87
N LEU A 66 8.96 -30.10 -11.10
CA LEU A 66 7.87 -29.14 -11.01
C LEU A 66 7.66 -28.64 -9.57
N SER A 67 7.79 -29.51 -8.57
CA SER A 67 7.71 -29.14 -7.15
C SER A 67 8.89 -28.26 -6.73
N GLU A 68 10.11 -28.59 -7.14
CA GLU A 68 11.30 -27.75 -6.91
C GLU A 68 11.10 -26.37 -7.56
N LYS A 69 10.67 -26.34 -8.83
CA LYS A 69 10.38 -25.10 -9.55
C LYS A 69 9.28 -24.29 -8.84
N LEU A 70 8.22 -24.93 -8.38
CA LEU A 70 7.14 -24.27 -7.64
C LEU A 70 7.69 -23.60 -6.38
N SER A 71 8.47 -24.32 -5.58
CA SER A 71 9.08 -23.79 -4.37
C SER A 71 9.98 -22.59 -4.64
N GLN A 72 10.82 -22.66 -5.69
CA GLN A 72 11.67 -21.54 -6.11
C GLN A 72 10.86 -20.32 -6.55
N LEU A 73 9.78 -20.53 -7.32
CA LEU A 73 8.91 -19.44 -7.75
C LEU A 73 8.18 -18.78 -6.58
N GLU A 74 7.69 -19.58 -5.61
CA GLU A 74 7.03 -19.07 -4.41
C GLU A 74 7.98 -18.26 -3.53
N GLN A 75 9.24 -18.71 -3.37
CA GLN A 75 10.28 -17.97 -2.66
C GLN A 75 10.61 -16.65 -3.39
N ALA A 76 10.77 -16.69 -4.72
CA ALA A 76 11.05 -15.50 -5.51
C ALA A 76 9.90 -14.48 -5.47
N GLU A 77 8.65 -14.94 -5.49
CA GLU A 77 7.46 -14.09 -5.34
C GLU A 77 7.41 -13.44 -3.95
N ALA A 78 7.66 -14.22 -2.89
CA ALA A 78 7.68 -13.71 -1.52
C ALA A 78 8.77 -12.64 -1.31
N GLU A 79 9.98 -12.87 -1.83
CA GLU A 79 11.07 -11.90 -1.73
C GLU A 79 10.79 -10.64 -2.56
N GLN A 80 10.23 -10.79 -3.77
CA GLN A 80 9.80 -9.65 -4.57
C GLN A 80 8.72 -8.82 -3.86
N GLU A 81 7.74 -9.47 -3.23
CA GLU A 81 6.69 -8.79 -2.49
C GLU A 81 7.24 -8.02 -1.29
N LYS A 82 8.15 -8.64 -0.55
CA LYS A 82 8.84 -8.01 0.58
C LYS A 82 9.64 -6.77 0.13
N HIS A 83 10.39 -6.88 -0.96
CA HIS A 83 11.09 -5.75 -1.56
C HIS A 83 10.13 -4.64 -2.00
N ARG A 84 9.03 -5.00 -2.68
CA ARG A 84 8.01 -4.04 -3.13
C ARG A 84 7.38 -3.31 -1.94
N LYS A 85 7.00 -4.05 -0.89
CA LYS A 85 6.44 -3.49 0.34
C LYS A 85 7.44 -2.53 0.99
N ARG A 86 8.70 -2.94 1.15
CA ARG A 86 9.76 -2.10 1.75
C ARG A 86 10.00 -0.81 0.96
N SER A 87 10.11 -0.91 -0.36
CA SER A 87 10.32 0.27 -1.23
C SER A 87 9.12 1.22 -1.18
N LYS A 88 7.89 0.69 -1.19
CA LYS A 88 6.68 1.50 -1.05
C LYS A 88 6.65 2.20 0.31
N LEU A 89 6.92 1.49 1.41
CA LEU A 89 6.94 2.08 2.75
C LEU A 89 7.97 3.20 2.88
N LYS A 90 9.19 2.98 2.35
CA LYS A 90 10.22 4.02 2.32
C LYS A 90 9.74 5.27 1.58
N MET A 91 9.24 5.11 0.37
CA MET A 91 8.71 6.21 -0.44
C MET A 91 7.57 6.97 0.28
N LEU A 92 6.65 6.25 0.94
CA LEU A 92 5.55 6.87 1.68
C LEU A 92 6.04 7.66 2.90
N MET A 93 7.03 7.13 3.63
CA MET A 93 7.66 7.84 4.76
C MET A 93 8.43 9.07 4.30
N ASP A 94 9.17 8.98 3.19
CA ASP A 94 9.90 10.10 2.61
C ASP A 94 8.94 11.24 2.21
N ASN A 95 7.75 10.89 1.69
CA ASN A 95 6.72 11.84 1.29
C ASN A 95 5.87 12.39 2.44
N LEU A 96 6.04 11.90 3.69
CA LEU A 96 5.28 12.40 4.84
C LEU A 96 5.66 13.83 5.22
N ASN A 97 6.82 14.35 4.79
CA ASN A 97 7.40 15.63 5.25
C ASN A 97 7.60 15.66 6.78
N LEU A 98 8.03 14.54 7.36
CA LEU A 98 8.26 14.37 8.79
C LEU A 98 9.44 15.23 9.27
N PRO A 99 9.24 16.20 10.18
CA PRO A 99 10.36 16.91 10.79
C PRO A 99 11.23 15.96 11.62
N GLU A 100 12.55 16.14 11.59
CA GLU A 100 13.52 15.25 12.24
C GLU A 100 13.25 15.03 13.73
N ARG A 101 12.81 16.08 14.44
CA ARG A 101 12.42 16.00 15.87
C ARG A 101 11.28 15.02 16.15
N PHE A 102 10.51 14.64 15.12
CA PHE A 102 9.41 13.69 15.22
C PHE A 102 9.74 12.32 14.59
N ALA A 103 10.99 12.05 14.22
CA ALA A 103 11.38 10.77 13.62
C ALA A 103 10.96 9.56 14.48
N ASN A 104 11.13 9.67 15.80
CA ASN A 104 10.92 8.58 16.74
C ASN A 104 9.53 8.59 17.41
N VAL A 105 8.62 9.50 17.08
CA VAL A 105 7.30 9.53 17.74
C VAL A 105 6.43 8.36 17.29
N THR A 106 5.73 7.76 18.23
CA THR A 106 4.77 6.67 18.06
C THR A 106 3.64 6.84 19.08
N LEU A 107 2.52 6.14 18.88
CA LEU A 107 1.46 6.18 19.89
C LEU A 107 1.94 5.56 21.21
N ASP A 108 2.80 4.54 21.14
CA ASP A 108 3.29 3.79 22.31
C ASP A 108 4.26 4.59 23.20
N ASN A 109 4.96 5.59 22.64
CA ASN A 109 5.87 6.45 23.39
C ASN A 109 5.29 7.85 23.69
N TYR A 110 3.97 8.02 23.57
CA TYR A 110 3.29 9.21 24.05
C TYR A 110 3.06 9.11 25.56
N GLU A 111 3.67 10.01 26.33
CA GLU A 111 3.47 10.08 27.78
C GLU A 111 2.28 10.98 28.14
N ALA A 112 1.18 10.37 28.57
CA ALA A 112 -0.01 11.09 28.99
C ALA A 112 0.22 11.80 30.34
N VAL A 113 0.25 13.12 30.32
CA VAL A 113 0.49 13.96 31.52
C VAL A 113 -0.75 14.16 32.40
N ASN A 114 -1.95 13.81 31.91
CA ASN A 114 -3.21 13.93 32.64
C ASN A 114 -4.28 12.96 32.08
N PRO A 115 -5.42 12.78 32.78
CA PRO A 115 -6.48 11.87 32.33
C PRO A 115 -7.06 12.20 30.94
N ASP A 116 -7.13 13.47 30.56
CA ASP A 116 -7.62 13.88 29.24
C ASP A 116 -6.62 13.48 28.14
N ALA A 117 -5.33 13.67 28.36
CA ALA A 117 -4.27 13.21 27.45
C ALA A 117 -4.31 11.69 27.26
N ALA A 118 -4.57 10.92 28.33
CA ALA A 118 -4.75 9.48 28.24
C ALA A 118 -6.00 9.11 27.43
N ARG A 119 -7.09 9.87 27.57
CA ARG A 119 -8.31 9.70 26.76
C ARG A 119 -8.05 10.02 25.28
N TYR A 120 -7.31 11.09 24.98
CA TYR A 120 -6.94 11.44 23.62
C TYR A 120 -6.02 10.40 22.98
N LEU A 121 -5.05 9.86 23.73
CA LEU A 121 -4.21 8.75 23.27
C LEU A 121 -5.07 7.53 22.90
N LYS A 122 -5.99 7.11 23.78
CA LYS A 122 -6.91 6.00 23.48
C LYS A 122 -7.75 6.25 22.22
N PHE A 123 -8.25 7.47 22.07
CA PHE A 123 -8.97 7.86 20.86
C PHE A 123 -8.08 7.77 19.61
N CYS A 124 -6.84 8.24 19.68
CA CYS A 124 -5.88 8.19 18.56
C CYS A 124 -5.50 6.75 18.18
N HIS A 125 -5.32 5.86 19.16
CA HIS A 125 -5.17 4.43 18.89
C HIS A 125 -6.38 3.87 18.15
N ALA A 126 -7.59 4.09 18.68
CA ALA A 126 -8.81 3.62 18.04
C ALA A 126 -8.99 4.19 16.63
N TYR A 127 -8.63 5.46 16.42
CA TYR A 127 -8.67 6.13 15.13
C TYR A 127 -7.71 5.48 14.12
N ALA A 128 -6.47 5.19 14.55
CA ALA A 128 -5.46 4.57 13.70
C ALA A 128 -5.78 3.10 13.38
N THR A 129 -6.24 2.33 14.38
CA THR A 129 -6.57 0.90 14.21
C THR A 129 -7.75 0.68 13.26
N HIS A 130 -8.77 1.54 13.31
CA HIS A 130 -9.96 1.45 12.44
C HIS A 130 -9.79 2.28 11.15
N TRP A 131 -8.55 2.53 10.73
CA TRP A 131 -8.25 3.37 9.58
C TRP A 131 -8.98 2.93 8.28
N PRO A 132 -9.06 1.63 7.92
CA PRO A 132 -9.74 1.22 6.68
C PRO A 132 -11.23 1.57 6.65
N GLU A 133 -11.94 1.41 7.77
CA GLU A 133 -13.35 1.77 7.89
C GLU A 133 -13.52 3.28 7.87
N ARG A 134 -12.65 4.00 8.57
CA ARG A 134 -12.61 5.47 8.55
C ARG A 134 -12.45 5.93 7.11
N LEU A 135 -11.38 5.52 6.43
CA LEU A 135 -11.06 5.91 5.06
C LEU A 135 -12.26 5.83 4.09
N LYS A 136 -13.14 4.85 4.27
CA LYS A 136 -14.37 4.67 3.46
C LYS A 136 -15.51 5.62 3.84
N GLN A 137 -15.69 5.90 5.13
CA GLN A 137 -16.83 6.68 5.65
C GLN A 137 -16.69 8.18 5.38
N GLY A 138 -15.45 8.67 5.29
CA GLY A 138 -15.16 10.10 5.30
C GLY A 138 -15.35 10.72 6.70
N GLY A 139 -14.29 11.25 7.30
CA GLY A 139 -14.32 11.91 8.60
C GLY A 139 -13.01 12.62 8.96
N GLY A 140 -13.07 13.93 9.20
CA GLY A 140 -11.92 14.69 9.70
C GLY A 140 -11.72 14.54 11.22
N LEU A 141 -10.50 14.79 11.69
CA LEU A 141 -10.17 14.92 13.10
C LEU A 141 -9.64 16.33 13.36
N VAL A 142 -10.18 17.00 14.38
CA VAL A 142 -9.67 18.30 14.83
C VAL A 142 -9.09 18.12 16.22
N MET A 143 -7.82 18.48 16.38
CA MET A 143 -7.11 18.45 17.65
C MET A 143 -6.94 19.89 18.14
N CYS A 144 -7.59 20.23 19.26
CA CYS A 144 -7.52 21.55 19.88
C CYS A 144 -6.82 21.47 21.22
N GLY A 145 -5.96 22.44 21.52
CA GLY A 145 -5.35 22.58 22.84
C GLY A 145 -4.19 23.55 22.84
N LYS A 146 -3.63 23.85 24.01
CA LYS A 146 -2.47 24.75 24.11
C LYS A 146 -1.22 24.17 23.39
N PRO A 147 -0.22 25.00 23.05
CA PRO A 147 1.09 24.51 22.62
C PRO A 147 1.69 23.55 23.67
N GLY A 148 2.44 22.55 23.21
CA GLY A 148 3.13 21.61 24.09
C GLY A 148 2.28 20.45 24.64
N THR A 149 1.00 20.31 24.25
CA THR A 149 0.13 19.17 24.67
C THR A 149 0.33 17.89 23.85
N GLY A 150 1.28 17.90 22.90
CA GLY A 150 1.63 16.73 22.09
C GLY A 150 0.68 16.40 20.93
N LYS A 151 -0.11 17.37 20.45
CA LYS A 151 -0.99 17.21 19.28
C LYS A 151 -0.23 16.69 18.05
N ASN A 152 0.93 17.28 17.75
CA ASN A 152 1.77 16.85 16.62
C ASN A 152 2.31 15.44 16.83
N HIS A 153 2.67 15.07 18.06
CA HIS A 153 3.10 13.71 18.40
C HIS A 153 2.00 12.71 18.03
N LEU A 154 0.78 12.94 18.51
CA LEU A 154 -0.36 12.07 18.23
C LEU A 154 -0.68 12.02 16.72
N ALA A 155 -0.77 13.17 16.05
CA ALA A 155 -1.09 13.26 14.63
C ALA A 155 -0.06 12.54 13.75
N LEU A 156 1.23 12.78 13.97
CA LEU A 156 2.31 12.12 13.22
C LEU A 156 2.42 10.63 13.55
N SER A 157 2.08 10.24 14.78
CA SER A 157 2.02 8.82 15.15
C SER A 157 0.89 8.09 14.42
N ILE A 158 -0.28 8.73 14.26
CA ILE A 158 -1.36 8.22 13.40
C ILE A 158 -0.87 8.09 11.95
N ALA A 159 -0.22 9.11 11.38
CA ALA A 159 0.31 9.03 10.02
C ALA A 159 1.31 7.89 9.82
N LYS A 160 2.22 7.70 10.78
CA LYS A 160 3.17 6.57 10.74
C LYS A 160 2.46 5.23 10.81
N HIS A 161 1.43 5.09 11.65
CA HIS A 161 0.62 3.88 11.71
C HIS A 161 -0.09 3.61 10.37
N VAL A 162 -0.72 4.64 9.79
CA VAL A 162 -1.40 4.57 8.49
C VAL A 162 -0.46 4.12 7.36
N ILE A 163 0.76 4.65 7.34
CA ILE A 163 1.77 4.24 6.35
C ILE A 163 2.23 2.80 6.60
N ASN A 164 2.61 2.46 7.83
CA ASN A 164 3.24 1.17 8.14
C ASN A 164 2.26 -0.02 8.02
N GLU A 165 1.05 0.14 8.57
CA GLU A 165 0.07 -0.95 8.65
C GLU A 165 -0.77 -1.06 7.38
N HIS A 166 -1.08 0.09 6.74
CA HIS A 166 -2.02 0.12 5.62
C HIS A 166 -1.38 0.49 4.27
N GLN A 167 -0.11 0.93 4.26
CA GLN A 167 0.58 1.41 3.05
C GLN A 167 -0.20 2.51 2.31
N ASN A 168 -0.90 3.33 3.08
CA ASN A 168 -1.63 4.52 2.65
C ASN A 168 -0.72 5.75 2.78
N SER A 169 -0.96 6.72 1.91
CA SER A 169 -0.20 7.96 1.84
C SER A 169 -0.64 8.97 2.89
N ALA A 170 0.33 9.64 3.50
CA ALA A 170 0.08 10.72 4.43
C ALA A 170 1.01 11.90 4.15
N LEU A 171 0.56 13.12 4.41
CA LEU A 171 1.33 14.35 4.22
C LEU A 171 1.18 15.26 5.43
N PHE A 172 2.29 15.69 6.02
CA PHE A 172 2.33 16.71 7.06
C PHE A 172 2.71 18.08 6.47
N THR A 173 1.91 19.09 6.76
CA THR A 173 2.15 20.46 6.31
C THR A 173 1.61 21.48 7.32
N THR A 174 1.91 22.76 7.08
CA THR A 174 1.32 23.88 7.82
C THR A 174 0.49 24.72 6.87
N VAL A 175 -0.47 25.48 7.39
CA VAL A 175 -1.25 26.41 6.55
C VAL A 175 -0.35 27.37 5.80
N LEU A 176 0.70 27.86 6.46
CA LEU A 176 1.67 28.78 5.87
C LEU A 176 2.42 28.14 4.69
N ARG A 177 2.76 26.85 4.76
CA ARG A 177 3.39 26.13 3.64
C ARG A 177 2.44 26.00 2.45
N ILE A 178 1.19 25.60 2.69
CA ILE A 178 0.17 25.52 1.64
C ILE A 178 0.01 26.89 0.96
N ALA A 179 -0.18 27.95 1.74
CA ALA A 179 -0.37 29.29 1.22
C ALA A 179 0.85 29.84 0.46
N ARG A 180 2.06 29.54 0.92
CA ARG A 180 3.30 29.93 0.21
C ARG A 180 3.44 29.22 -1.14
N GLU A 181 3.19 27.91 -1.19
CA GLU A 181 3.25 27.16 -2.45
C GLU A 181 2.16 27.64 -3.41
N PHE A 182 0.95 27.89 -2.92
CA PHE A 182 -0.13 28.44 -3.75
C PHE A 182 0.22 29.84 -4.28
N LYS A 183 0.67 30.77 -3.43
CA LYS A 183 1.07 32.12 -3.88
C LYS A 183 2.25 32.09 -4.86
N SER A 184 3.09 31.06 -4.82
CA SER A 184 4.22 30.92 -5.75
C SER A 184 3.80 30.69 -7.21
N THR A 185 2.59 30.16 -7.43
CA THR A 185 2.03 29.93 -8.78
C THR A 185 1.66 31.24 -9.48
N TRP A 186 1.54 32.35 -8.74
CA TRP A 186 1.27 33.68 -9.29
C TRP A 186 2.52 34.40 -9.80
N SER A 187 3.70 33.81 -9.58
CA SER A 187 4.95 34.35 -10.12
C SER A 187 4.99 34.23 -11.64
N LYS A 188 5.62 35.20 -12.32
CA LYS A 188 5.83 35.14 -13.78
C LYS A 188 6.66 33.94 -14.22
N ASN A 189 7.46 33.37 -13.31
CA ASN A 189 8.29 32.18 -13.52
C ASN A 189 7.74 30.97 -12.77
N ALA A 190 6.42 30.89 -12.57
CA ALA A 190 5.81 29.77 -11.86
C ALA A 190 6.11 28.44 -12.58
N GLU A 191 6.69 27.49 -11.85
CA GLU A 191 7.00 26.14 -12.34
C GLU A 191 5.80 25.19 -12.25
N CYS A 192 4.74 25.59 -11.53
CA CYS A 192 3.54 24.79 -11.34
C CYS A 192 2.29 25.68 -11.30
N SER A 193 1.17 25.08 -11.68
CA SER A 193 -0.17 25.69 -11.65
C SER A 193 -0.83 25.56 -10.28
N GLU A 194 -1.82 26.41 -10.00
CA GLU A 194 -2.66 26.31 -8.79
C GLU A 194 -3.29 24.91 -8.66
N ALA A 195 -3.79 24.35 -9.76
CA ALA A 195 -4.39 23.03 -9.79
C ALA A 195 -3.42 21.92 -9.37
N GLU A 196 -2.13 22.01 -9.73
CA GLU A 196 -1.11 21.06 -9.32
C GLU A 196 -0.78 21.17 -7.83
N VAL A 197 -0.75 22.40 -7.30
CA VAL A 197 -0.55 22.65 -5.86
C VAL A 197 -1.73 22.08 -5.06
N ILE A 198 -2.96 22.39 -5.45
CA ILE A 198 -4.17 21.83 -4.80
C ILE A 198 -4.18 20.31 -4.90
N LYS A 199 -3.81 19.74 -6.05
CA LYS A 199 -3.70 18.28 -6.23
C LYS A 199 -2.71 17.65 -5.25
N ARG A 200 -1.56 18.29 -4.99
CA ARG A 200 -0.55 17.81 -4.02
C ARG A 200 -1.13 17.63 -2.62
N TYR A 201 -2.00 18.54 -2.17
CA TYR A 201 -2.62 18.49 -0.85
C TYR A 201 -3.90 17.64 -0.80
N THR A 202 -4.56 17.43 -1.94
CA THR A 202 -5.81 16.64 -2.03
C THR A 202 -5.57 15.16 -2.38
N GLN A 203 -4.42 14.82 -2.97
CA GLN A 203 -4.10 13.45 -3.37
C GLN A 203 -3.85 12.47 -2.21
N PRO A 204 -3.09 12.82 -1.14
CA PRO A 204 -2.76 11.91 -0.06
C PRO A 204 -4.01 11.37 0.64
N ASP A 205 -3.94 10.14 1.16
CA ASP A 205 -5.05 9.53 1.90
C ASP A 205 -5.29 10.26 3.23
N LEU A 206 -4.22 10.67 3.91
CA LEU A 206 -4.25 11.47 5.13
C LEU A 206 -3.51 12.82 4.94
N LEU A 207 -4.17 13.94 5.24
CA LEU A 207 -3.54 15.26 5.23
C LEU A 207 -3.50 15.85 6.65
N ILE A 208 -2.32 16.09 7.20
CA ILE A 208 -2.17 16.77 8.50
C ILE A 208 -1.81 18.22 8.25
N ILE A 209 -2.64 19.13 8.77
CA ILE A 209 -2.47 20.58 8.67
C ILE A 209 -2.23 21.12 10.08
N ASP A 210 -1.02 21.57 10.32
CA ASP A 210 -0.60 22.15 11.60
C ASP A 210 -0.65 23.69 11.59
N GLU A 211 -0.62 24.25 12.81
CA GLU A 211 -0.58 25.69 13.10
C GLU A 211 -1.78 26.47 12.53
N VAL A 212 -2.94 25.82 12.47
CA VAL A 212 -4.18 26.51 12.12
C VAL A 212 -4.52 27.45 13.28
N GLY A 213 -4.52 28.76 13.05
CA GLY A 213 -4.93 29.78 14.03
C GLY A 213 -3.83 30.65 14.67
N VAL A 214 -2.55 30.28 14.62
CA VAL A 214 -1.47 31.06 15.28
C VAL A 214 -1.05 32.30 14.47
N GLN A 215 -1.15 32.23 13.14
CA GLN A 215 -0.85 33.33 12.20
C GLN A 215 -1.86 33.39 11.04
N PHE A 216 -2.99 32.69 11.20
CA PHE A 216 -4.01 32.57 10.16
C PHE A 216 -4.88 33.82 10.15
N GLY A 217 -4.92 34.55 9.03
CA GLY A 217 -5.67 35.80 9.04
C GLY A 217 -5.94 36.44 7.69
N SER A 218 -5.06 36.29 6.70
CA SER A 218 -5.33 36.87 5.39
C SER A 218 -6.50 36.14 4.72
N ASP A 219 -7.37 36.87 4.05
CA ASP A 219 -8.52 36.28 3.34
C ASP A 219 -8.05 35.28 2.29
N THR A 220 -6.89 35.53 1.68
CA THR A 220 -6.22 34.60 0.76
C THR A 220 -5.90 33.24 1.41
N GLU A 221 -5.32 33.21 2.61
CA GLU A 221 -4.99 31.94 3.29
C GLU A 221 -6.25 31.15 3.65
N LYS A 222 -7.32 31.85 4.05
CA LYS A 222 -8.63 31.24 4.32
C LYS A 222 -9.23 30.60 3.08
N LEU A 223 -9.20 31.33 1.96
CA LEU A 223 -9.70 30.85 0.68
C LEU A 223 -8.93 29.61 0.20
N ILE A 224 -7.60 29.63 0.25
CA ILE A 224 -6.77 28.50 -0.17
C ILE A 224 -7.02 27.27 0.71
N LEU A 225 -7.07 27.45 2.04
CA LEU A 225 -7.35 26.34 2.95
C LEU A 225 -8.76 25.78 2.72
N PHE A 226 -9.75 26.65 2.51
CA PHE A 226 -11.11 26.26 2.20
C PHE A 226 -11.17 25.46 0.90
N GLU A 227 -10.46 25.89 -0.15
CA GLU A 227 -10.38 25.18 -1.43
C GLU A 227 -9.82 23.76 -1.23
N VAL A 228 -8.69 23.61 -0.53
CA VAL A 228 -8.09 22.30 -0.23
C VAL A 228 -9.08 21.41 0.53
N ILE A 229 -9.73 21.94 1.57
CA ILE A 229 -10.70 21.16 2.36
C ILE A 229 -11.90 20.76 1.52
N ASN A 230 -12.45 21.67 0.72
CA ASN A 230 -13.62 21.43 -0.11
C ASN A 230 -13.34 20.40 -1.22
N THR A 231 -12.22 20.50 -1.93
CA THR A 231 -11.84 19.52 -2.96
C THR A 231 -11.65 18.11 -2.36
N ARG A 232 -11.10 18.01 -1.13
CA ARG A 232 -11.01 16.72 -0.42
C ARG A 232 -12.38 16.19 0.00
N TYR A 233 -13.30 17.08 0.39
CA TYR A 233 -14.66 16.72 0.74
C TYR A 233 -15.42 16.15 -0.46
N GLU A 234 -15.39 16.86 -1.60
CA GLU A 234 -16.06 16.43 -2.84
C GLU A 234 -15.54 15.10 -3.39
N SER A 235 -14.25 14.82 -3.18
CA SER A 235 -13.64 13.56 -3.62
C SER A 235 -13.80 12.40 -2.63
N MET A 236 -14.61 12.57 -1.56
CA MET A 236 -14.79 11.59 -0.48
C MET A 236 -13.48 11.18 0.21
N LYS A 237 -12.41 11.99 0.08
CA LYS A 237 -11.09 11.77 0.69
C LYS A 237 -10.97 12.42 2.06
N LEU A 238 -12.06 12.38 2.83
CA LEU A 238 -12.24 13.21 4.01
C LEU A 238 -11.43 12.67 5.21
N PHE A 239 -10.11 12.84 5.22
CA PHE A 239 -9.24 12.54 6.38
C PHE A 239 -8.14 13.59 6.49
N TYR A 240 -8.48 14.68 7.15
CA TYR A 240 -7.49 15.64 7.59
C TYR A 240 -7.39 15.67 9.12
N ILE A 241 -6.19 15.92 9.63
CA ILE A 241 -5.98 16.28 11.04
C ILE A 241 -5.66 17.77 11.08
N ILE A 242 -6.59 18.56 11.59
CA ILE A 242 -6.36 20.00 11.83
C ILE A 242 -5.89 20.16 13.26
N ILE A 243 -4.72 20.79 13.43
CA ILE A 243 -4.15 21.09 14.74
C ILE A 243 -4.31 22.57 15.04
N LEU A 244 -5.15 22.89 16.03
CA LEU A 244 -5.37 24.21 16.57
C LEU A 244 -4.53 24.37 17.85
N SER A 245 -3.58 25.30 17.83
CA SER A 245 -2.69 25.61 18.97
C SER A 245 -3.03 26.94 19.62
#